data_AF-A0A954RST7-F1
#
_entry.id   AF-A0A954RST7-F1
#
_cell.length_a   1.000
_cell.length_b   1.000
_cell.length_c   1.000
_cell.angle_alpha   90.00
_cell.angle_beta   90.00
_cell.angle_gamma   90.00
#
_symmetry.space_group_name_H-M   'P 1'
#
loop_
_entity.id
_entity.type
_entity.pdbx_description
1 polymer ?
#
loop_
_entity_poly.entity_id
_entity_poly.type
_entity_poly.pdbx_seq_one_letter_code
_entity_poly.pdbx_strand_id
1 'polypeptide(L)'
;MLAPPQIHPLHIGPLVIDPPVLQAPMAGYTNFAFRQMVREYGGAGLLATEMVSARSFEWLDQVRAEHPERLWGIKEEPRPL
;
A
#
# COMPACT_ATOMS: atom_id res chain seq x y z
N MET A 1 12.77 -3.42 33.05
CA MET A 1 12.26 -3.19 31.68
C MET A 1 10.92 -2.50 31.78
N LEU A 2 10.69 -1.43 31.03
CA LEU A 2 9.35 -0.82 30.93
C LEU A 2 8.45 -1.78 30.14
N ALA A 3 7.18 -1.87 30.50
CA ALA A 3 6.20 -2.59 29.68
C ALA A 3 6.11 -1.90 28.29
N PRO A 4 5.93 -2.67 27.20
CA PRO A 4 5.74 -2.07 25.89
C PRO A 4 4.50 -1.17 25.90
N PRO A 5 4.53 -0.03 25.20
CA PRO A 5 3.37 0.85 25.12
C PRO A 5 2.18 0.08 24.56
N GLN A 6 1.02 0.24 25.17
CA GLN A 6 -0.21 -0.32 24.63
C GLN A 6 -0.64 0.56 23.45
N ILE A 7 -0.50 0.01 22.24
CA ILE A 7 -0.82 0.70 21.00
C ILE A 7 -2.21 0.24 20.55
N HIS A 8 -3.12 1.20 20.34
CA HIS A 8 -4.47 0.92 19.84
C HIS A 8 -4.48 0.91 18.30
N PRO A 9 -5.34 0.11 17.65
CA PRO A 9 -5.54 0.15 16.21
C PRO A 9 -5.90 1.54 15.69
N LEU A 10 -5.49 1.86 14.46
CA LEU A 10 -5.87 3.09 13.78
C LEU A 10 -7.14 2.86 12.96
N HIS A 11 -8.12 3.75 13.11
CA HIS A 11 -9.35 3.71 12.33
C HIS A 11 -9.35 4.82 11.26
N ILE A 12 -9.60 4.45 10.00
CA ILE A 12 -9.82 5.38 8.88
C ILE A 12 -11.19 5.08 8.28
N GLY A 13 -12.22 5.80 8.73
CA GLY A 13 -13.61 5.46 8.39
C GLY A 13 -13.94 4.03 8.86
N PRO A 14 -14.44 3.14 7.97
CA PRO A 14 -14.74 1.75 8.33
C PRO A 14 -13.49 0.86 8.42
N LEU A 15 -12.32 1.34 7.98
CA LEU A 15 -11.09 0.54 7.94
C LEU A 15 -10.43 0.49 9.32
N VAL A 16 -10.07 -0.71 9.77
CA VAL A 16 -9.23 -0.96 10.95
C VAL A 16 -7.83 -1.32 10.50
N ILE A 17 -6.82 -0.60 11.00
CA ILE A 17 -5.41 -0.80 10.68
C ILE A 17 -4.70 -1.25 11.95
N ASP A 18 -4.30 -2.53 11.96
CA ASP A 18 -3.61 -3.18 13.07
C ASP A 18 -2.46 -4.05 12.54
N PRO A 19 -1.18 -3.77 12.90
CA PRO A 19 -0.73 -2.68 13.76
C PRO A 19 -0.94 -1.30 13.10
N PRO A 20 -1.04 -0.19 13.86
CA PRO A 20 -1.25 1.16 13.30
C PRO A 20 0.05 1.74 12.71
N VAL A 21 0.70 0.95 11.85
CA VAL A 21 1.94 1.27 11.14
C VAL A 21 1.63 1.27 9.65
N LEU A 22 1.89 2.40 9.01
CA LEU A 22 1.59 2.65 7.61
C LEU A 22 2.90 2.78 6.85
N GLN A 23 3.04 2.03 5.77
CA GLN A 23 4.15 2.22 4.84
C GLN A 23 3.83 3.39 3.90
N ALA A 24 4.67 4.43 3.93
CA ALA A 24 4.47 5.64 3.13
C ALA A 24 4.73 5.38 1.63
N PRO A 25 3.97 5.99 0.71
CA PRO A 25 4.19 5.83 -0.73
C PRO A 25 5.51 6.48 -1.16
N MET A 26 6.40 5.71 -1.80
CA MET A 26 7.72 6.17 -2.23
C MET A 26 7.97 5.79 -3.69
N ALA A 27 8.07 6.78 -4.57
CA ALA A 27 8.34 6.56 -6.00
C ALA A 27 9.67 5.82 -6.20
N GLY A 28 9.67 4.78 -7.03
CA GLY A 28 10.82 3.91 -7.30
C GLY A 28 11.10 2.86 -6.23
N TYR A 29 10.38 2.85 -5.10
CA TYR A 29 10.64 1.92 -4.00
C TYR A 29 9.44 1.01 -3.70
N THR A 30 8.25 1.56 -3.55
CA THR A 30 7.10 0.81 -3.00
C THR A 30 6.33 0.04 -4.08
N ASN A 31 7.09 -0.65 -4.93
CA ASN A 31 6.62 -1.54 -6.00
C ASN A 31 6.08 -2.87 -5.44
N PHE A 32 5.60 -3.74 -6.33
CA PHE A 32 5.02 -5.03 -5.93
C PHE A 32 5.96 -5.88 -5.08
N ALA A 33 7.20 -6.10 -5.54
CA ALA A 33 8.18 -6.93 -4.83
C ALA A 33 8.48 -6.38 -3.42
N PHE A 34 8.64 -5.07 -3.28
CA PHE A 34 8.84 -4.43 -1.99
C PHE A 34 7.66 -4.66 -1.04
N ARG A 35 6.42 -4.48 -1.54
CA ARG A 35 5.22 -4.70 -0.73
C ARG A 35 5.09 -6.18 -0.31
N GLN A 36 5.47 -7.14 -1.16
CA GLN A 36 5.51 -8.55 -0.75
C GLN A 36 6.52 -8.78 0.38
N MET A 37 7.73 -8.24 0.28
CA MET A 37 8.72 -8.35 1.37
C MET A 37 8.21 -7.76 2.69
N VAL A 38 7.54 -6.61 2.66
CA VAL A 38 6.97 -6.00 3.88
C VAL A 38 5.85 -6.86 4.45
N ARG A 39 5.00 -7.47 3.60
CA ARG A 39 3.95 -8.41 4.05
C ARG A 39 4.54 -9.64 4.72
N GLU A 40 5.58 -10.22 4.13
CA GLU A 40 6.28 -11.39 4.66
C GLU A 40 7.00 -11.07 5.98
N TYR A 41 7.63 -9.91 6.07
CA TYR A 41 8.28 -9.45 7.31
C TYR A 41 7.26 -9.13 8.41
N GLY A 42 6.11 -8.59 8.05
CA GLY A 42 5.05 -8.18 8.97
C GLY A 42 5.30 -6.84 9.66
N GLY A 43 4.44 -6.49 10.60
CA GLY A 43 4.57 -5.26 11.42
C GLY A 43 4.02 -3.98 10.78
N ALA A 44 3.43 -4.06 9.59
CA ALA A 44 2.69 -2.96 8.95
C ALA A 44 1.23 -3.36 8.73
N GLY A 45 0.29 -2.48 9.10
CA GLY A 45 -1.14 -2.71 8.93
C GLY A 45 -1.70 -2.18 7.62
N LEU A 46 -1.01 -1.24 6.97
CA LEU A 46 -1.43 -0.66 5.69
C LEU A 46 -0.22 -0.37 4.81
N LEU A 47 -0.28 -0.87 3.58
CA LEU A 47 0.76 -0.70 2.56
C LEU A 47 0.24 0.16 1.42
N ALA A 48 1.12 1.00 0.88
CA ALA A 48 0.81 1.89 -0.23
C ALA A 48 1.71 1.54 -1.43
N THR A 49 1.16 1.65 -2.64
CA THR A 49 1.96 1.57 -3.85
C THR A 49 2.94 2.74 -3.97
N GLU A 50 3.68 2.79 -5.07
CA GLU A 50 4.31 4.03 -5.51
C GLU A 50 3.28 5.13 -5.77
N MET A 51 3.75 6.37 -5.89
CA MET A 51 2.93 7.48 -6.36
C MET A 51 2.52 7.26 -7.82
N VAL A 52 1.21 7.37 -8.10
CA VAL A 52 0.65 7.25 -9.44
C VAL A 52 -0.09 8.54 -9.80
N SER A 53 0.21 9.08 -10.99
CA SER A 53 -0.48 10.26 -11.53
C SER A 53 -1.88 9.84 -12.00
N ALA A 54 -2.92 10.41 -11.40
CA ALA A 54 -4.31 10.14 -11.79
C ALA A 54 -4.58 10.49 -13.26
N ARG A 55 -4.10 11.65 -13.72
CA ARG A 55 -4.25 12.09 -15.12
C ARG A 55 -3.55 11.15 -16.10
N SER A 56 -2.34 10.71 -15.76
CA SER A 56 -1.58 9.80 -16.62
C SER A 56 -2.21 8.41 -16.65
N PHE A 57 -2.73 7.94 -15.52
CA PHE A 57 -3.49 6.70 -15.43
C PHE A 57 -4.71 6.73 -16.36
N GLU A 58 -5.55 7.77 -16.25
CA GLU A 58 -6.75 7.93 -17.08
C GLU A 58 -6.41 7.97 -18.58
N TRP A 59 -5.35 8.70 -18.95
CA TRP A 59 -4.92 8.76 -20.36
C TRP A 59 -4.41 7.41 -20.88
N LEU A 60 -3.60 6.68 -20.10
CA LEU A 60 -3.09 5.35 -20.48
C LEU A 60 -4.23 4.34 -20.68
N ASP A 61 -5.20 4.37 -19.77
CA ASP A 61 -6.38 3.49 -19.81
C ASP A 61 -7.22 3.78 -21.06
N GLN A 62 -7.52 5.04 -21.35
CA GLN A 62 -8.39 5.42 -22.47
C GLN A 62 -7.72 5.34 -23.85
N VAL A 63 -6.44 5.72 -23.95
CA VAL A 63 -5.77 5.89 -25.25
C VAL A 63 -4.96 4.65 -25.63
N ARG A 64 -4.39 3.96 -24.65
CA ARG A 64 -3.50 2.81 -24.88
C ARG A 64 -4.09 1.48 -24.40
N ALA A 65 -5.21 1.50 -23.67
CA ALA A 65 -5.74 0.32 -22.99
C ALA A 65 -4.68 -0.36 -22.11
N GLU A 66 -3.82 0.45 -21.49
CA GLU A 66 -2.71 0.02 -20.63
C GLU A 66 -2.87 0.59 -19.22
N HIS A 67 -2.30 -0.10 -18.22
CA HIS A 67 -2.20 0.40 -16.85
C HIS A 67 -0.74 0.72 -16.49
N PRO A 68 -0.47 1.68 -15.59
CA PRO A 68 0.88 1.95 -15.10
C PRO A 68 1.53 0.71 -14.50
N GLU A 69 2.78 0.42 -14.89
CA GLU A 69 3.57 -0.68 -14.34
C GLU A 69 3.67 -0.64 -12.81
N ARG A 70 3.61 0.55 -12.21
CA ARG A 70 3.60 0.77 -10.76
C ARG A 70 2.41 0.11 -10.03
N LEU A 71 1.33 -0.20 -10.76
CA LEU A 71 0.14 -0.89 -10.27
C LEU A 71 0.16 -2.39 -10.58
N TRP A 72 1.25 -2.92 -11.12
CA TRP A 72 1.40 -4.37 -11.35
C TRP A 72 1.17 -5.16 -10.06
N GLY A 73 0.44 -6.28 -10.18
CA GLY A 73 0.16 -7.20 -9.08
C GLY A 73 -0.83 -6.68 -8.03
N ILE A 74 -1.31 -5.42 -8.13
CA ILE A 74 -2.15 -4.82 -7.09
C ILE A 74 -3.53 -5.49 -6.97
N LYS A 75 -4.03 -6.08 -8.06
CA LYS A 75 -5.37 -6.73 -8.07
C LYS A 75 -5.37 -8.03 -7.28
N GLU A 76 -4.20 -8.67 -7.18
CA GLU A 76 -3.97 -9.94 -6.50
C GLU A 76 -3.54 -9.74 -5.03
N GLU A 77 -3.15 -8.53 -4.66
CA GLU A 77 -2.68 -8.22 -3.30
C GLU A 77 -3.83 -8.21 -2.28
N PRO A 78 -3.59 -8.70 -1.03
CA PRO A 78 -4.57 -8.58 0.04
C PRO A 78 -4.89 -7.12 0.29
N ARG A 79 -6.17 -6.78 0.17
CA ARG A 79 -6.62 -5.41 0.32
C ARG A 79 -6.90 -5.11 1.79
N PRO A 80 -6.56 -3.90 2.27
CA PRO A 80 -7.24 -3.34 3.44
C PRO A 80 -8.74 -3.09 3.13
N LEU A 81 -9.12 -3.03 1.84
CA LEU A 81 -10.51 -3.00 1.34
C LEU A 81 -10.89 -4.22 0.49
#